data_AF-A0AA91SQF5-F1
#
_entry.id   AF-A0AA91SQF5-F1
#
_cell.length_a   1.000
_cell.length_b   1.000
_cell.length_c   1.000
_cell.angle_alpha   90.00
_cell.angle_beta   90.00
_cell.angle_gamma   90.00
#
_symmetry.space_group_name_H-M   'P 1'
#
loop_
_entity.id
_entity.type
_entity.pdbx_description
1 polymer ?
#
loop_
_entity_poly.entity_id
_entity_poly.type
_entity_poly.pdbx_seq_one_letter_code
_entity_poly.pdbx_strand_id
1 'polypeptide(L)'
;MTAITDVAGVRVGHHQRLDPDAAAGHGWACGTTVVLAPPGTVGAVDCRGGAPGSRETDLLDPANTVRFVDAVVLTGGSAYGLAAADGVMTFLEEQHRGLALPGGLVPIVPAAVIFDLPVGAWQHRPTAEFGYAAAAAAAGPDGAAVPVGSVGAGVGARAGALKG
;
A
#
# COMPACT_ATOMS: atom_id res chain seq x y z
N MET A 1 -9.48 -18.73 -10.40
CA MET A 1 -8.26 -17.92 -10.14
C MET A 1 -8.05 -17.94 -8.65
N THR A 2 -6.84 -18.22 -8.20
CA THR A 2 -6.48 -18.12 -6.78
C THR A 2 -5.95 -16.71 -6.50
N ALA A 3 -6.46 -16.04 -5.48
CA ALA A 3 -6.08 -14.67 -5.11
C ALA A 3 -5.86 -14.55 -3.60
N ILE A 4 -5.18 -13.49 -3.16
CA ILE A 4 -4.99 -13.23 -1.73
C ILE A 4 -6.33 -13.04 -0.98
N THR A 5 -7.38 -12.62 -1.70
CA THR A 5 -8.74 -12.46 -1.16
C THR A 5 -9.50 -13.79 -1.02
N ASP A 6 -8.90 -14.93 -1.39
CA ASP A 6 -9.40 -16.26 -1.02
C ASP A 6 -9.28 -16.48 0.50
N VAL A 7 -8.40 -15.73 1.17
CA VAL A 7 -8.36 -15.64 2.64
C VAL A 7 -9.50 -14.74 3.11
N ALA A 8 -10.46 -15.32 3.86
CA ALA A 8 -11.65 -14.61 4.30
C ALA A 8 -11.32 -13.32 5.07
N GLY A 9 -12.01 -12.23 4.69
CA GLY A 9 -11.87 -10.91 5.31
C GLY A 9 -10.65 -10.09 4.83
N VAL A 10 -9.71 -10.68 4.07
CA VAL A 10 -8.67 -9.92 3.39
C VAL A 10 -9.27 -9.24 2.18
N ARG A 11 -9.00 -7.93 2.03
CA ARG A 11 -9.44 -7.14 0.88
C ARG A 11 -8.29 -6.37 0.27
N VAL A 12 -8.38 -6.12 -1.04
CA VAL A 12 -7.33 -5.40 -1.77
C VAL A 12 -7.96 -4.28 -2.57
N GLY A 13 -7.33 -3.11 -2.51
CA GLY A 13 -7.73 -1.95 -3.30
C GLY A 13 -6.52 -1.29 -3.94
N HIS A 14 -6.78 -0.65 -5.06
CA HIS A 14 -5.76 0.03 -5.85
C HIS A 14 -6.22 1.45 -6.14
N HIS A 15 -5.28 2.37 -6.13
CA HIS A 15 -5.46 3.68 -6.74
C HIS A 15 -4.20 4.04 -7.51
N GLN A 16 -4.37 4.56 -8.72
CA GLN A 16 -3.24 4.88 -9.58
C GLN A 16 -3.54 6.05 -10.50
N ARG A 17 -2.45 6.59 -11.06
CA ARG A 17 -2.51 7.43 -12.24
C ARG A 17 -1.57 6.87 -13.30
N LEU A 18 -2.13 6.74 -14.50
CA LEU A 18 -1.43 6.32 -15.70
C LEU A 18 -1.94 7.18 -16.87
N ASP A 19 -1.14 8.15 -17.29
CA ASP A 19 -1.51 8.98 -18.44
C ASP A 19 -1.30 8.19 -19.75
N PRO A 20 -2.15 8.35 -20.79
CA PRO A 20 -2.01 7.61 -22.06
C PRO A 20 -0.69 7.89 -22.80
N ASP A 21 -0.12 9.07 -22.62
CA ASP A 21 1.15 9.52 -23.20
C ASP A 21 2.34 9.41 -22.22
N ALA A 22 2.15 8.73 -21.08
CA ALA A 22 3.22 8.53 -20.11
C ALA A 22 4.43 7.86 -20.76
N ALA A 23 5.60 8.45 -20.52
CA ALA A 23 6.88 8.00 -21.05
C ALA A 23 7.96 8.26 -20.01
N ALA A 24 9.15 7.70 -20.20
CA ALA A 24 10.23 7.86 -19.24
C ALA A 24 10.51 9.36 -18.96
N GLY A 25 10.30 9.81 -17.73
CA GLY A 25 10.45 11.22 -17.33
C GLY A 25 9.23 12.13 -17.60
N HIS A 26 8.13 11.62 -18.15
CA HIS A 26 6.94 12.40 -18.55
C HIS A 26 5.61 11.72 -18.17
N GLY A 27 4.61 12.51 -17.77
CA GLY A 27 3.27 12.01 -17.40
C GLY A 27 3.24 11.25 -16.06
N TRP A 28 2.07 10.73 -15.70
CA TRP A 28 1.87 9.89 -14.52
C TRP A 28 2.00 8.40 -14.88
N ALA A 29 2.73 7.64 -14.06
CA ALA A 29 2.86 6.19 -14.20
C ALA A 29 3.21 5.53 -12.86
N CYS A 30 2.38 5.74 -11.84
CA CYS A 30 2.58 5.20 -10.50
C CYS A 30 1.25 4.98 -9.77
N GLY A 31 1.28 4.27 -8.66
CA GLY A 31 0.09 4.07 -7.83
C GLY A 31 0.39 3.43 -6.48
N THR A 32 -0.69 3.13 -5.77
CA THR A 32 -0.68 2.49 -4.44
C THR A 32 -1.64 1.30 -4.46
N THR A 33 -1.21 0.22 -3.82
CA THR A 33 -2.02 -0.95 -3.50
C THR A 33 -2.12 -1.05 -1.98
N VAL A 34 -3.34 -1.21 -1.47
CA VAL A 34 -3.61 -1.42 -0.05
C VAL A 34 -4.20 -2.80 0.13
N VAL A 35 -3.63 -3.57 1.05
CA VAL A 35 -4.23 -4.80 1.56
C VAL A 35 -4.86 -4.46 2.90
N LEU A 36 -6.19 -4.43 2.97
CA LEU A 36 -6.91 -4.31 4.24
C LEU A 36 -6.99 -5.69 4.89
N ALA A 37 -6.48 -5.78 6.11
CA ALA A 37 -6.58 -6.99 6.91
C ALA A 37 -7.90 -7.00 7.70
N PRO A 38 -8.50 -8.16 7.99
CA PRO A 38 -9.58 -8.23 8.95
C PRO A 38 -9.06 -7.87 10.37
N PRO A 39 -9.92 -7.36 11.27
CA PRO A 39 -9.52 -7.05 12.65
C PRO A 39 -8.85 -8.25 13.35
N GLY A 40 -7.79 -7.99 14.13
CA GLY A 40 -7.05 -9.03 14.85
C GLY A 40 -6.03 -9.81 14.02
N THR A 41 -5.70 -9.33 12.82
CA THR A 41 -4.66 -9.95 11.97
C THR A 41 -3.28 -9.72 12.53
N VAL A 42 -2.55 -10.80 12.85
CA VAL A 42 -1.15 -10.72 13.29
C VAL A 42 -0.23 -10.34 12.12
N GLY A 43 0.65 -9.35 12.34
CA GLY A 43 1.63 -8.90 11.34
C GLY A 43 3.07 -9.23 11.71
N ALA A 44 3.90 -9.49 10.70
CA ALA A 44 5.36 -9.62 10.79
C ALA A 44 5.98 -9.16 9.46
N VAL A 45 7.27 -8.81 9.45
CA VAL A 45 7.97 -8.40 8.22
C VAL A 45 9.39 -8.97 8.17
N ASP A 46 9.83 -9.34 6.96
CA ASP A 46 11.20 -9.70 6.64
C ASP A 46 11.67 -8.80 5.48
N CYS A 47 12.71 -8.00 5.73
CA CYS A 47 13.26 -7.07 4.76
C CYS A 47 14.63 -7.55 4.28
N ARG A 48 14.72 -7.95 3.01
CA ARG A 48 15.93 -8.60 2.46
C ARG A 48 16.68 -7.80 1.40
N GLY A 49 16.12 -6.69 0.93
CA GLY A 49 16.77 -5.80 -0.03
C GLY A 49 17.86 -4.95 0.62
N GLY A 50 18.93 -4.65 -0.10
CA GLY A 50 20.05 -3.84 0.42
C GLY A 50 19.79 -2.33 0.53
N ALA A 51 18.69 -1.84 -0.05
CA ALA A 51 18.28 -0.43 0.00
C ALA A 51 16.75 -0.33 0.16
N PRO A 52 16.20 -0.72 1.32
CA PRO A 52 14.77 -0.71 1.52
C PRO A 52 14.22 0.70 1.74
N GLY A 53 12.97 0.92 1.33
CA GLY A 53 12.16 2.04 1.77
C GLY A 53 10.91 1.49 2.46
N SER A 54 10.81 1.71 3.76
CA SER A 54 9.75 1.14 4.60
C SER A 54 9.26 2.13 5.64
N ARG A 55 8.08 1.82 6.21
CA ARG A 55 7.48 2.50 7.36
C ARG A 55 6.94 1.46 8.33
N GLU A 56 7.08 1.73 9.63
CA GLU A 56 6.48 0.95 10.73
C GLU A 56 6.92 -0.53 10.79
N THR A 57 8.09 -0.86 10.25
CA THR A 57 8.59 -2.24 10.26
C THR A 57 9.09 -2.66 11.64
N ASP A 58 9.71 -1.77 12.42
CA ASP A 58 10.22 -2.09 13.76
C ASP A 58 9.10 -2.55 14.69
N LEU A 59 7.91 -1.97 14.55
CA LEU A 59 6.73 -2.33 15.36
C LEU A 59 6.33 -3.81 15.19
N LEU A 60 6.66 -4.42 14.06
CA LEU A 60 6.32 -5.80 13.73
C LEU A 60 7.33 -6.83 14.23
N ASP A 61 8.37 -6.40 14.95
CA ASP A 61 9.23 -7.32 15.69
C ASP A 61 8.40 -8.07 16.76
N PRO A 62 8.46 -9.41 16.82
CA PRO A 62 7.71 -10.20 17.80
C PRO A 62 7.96 -9.86 19.27
N ALA A 63 9.06 -9.17 19.59
CA ALA A 63 9.37 -8.69 20.94
C ALA A 63 8.55 -7.45 21.34
N ASN A 64 7.91 -6.76 20.38
CA ASN A 64 7.13 -5.56 20.63
C ASN A 64 5.67 -5.84 21.02
N THR A 65 5.01 -4.82 21.56
CA THR A 65 3.68 -4.94 22.17
C THR A 65 2.54 -4.93 21.17
N VAL A 66 2.71 -4.25 20.04
CA VAL A 66 1.69 -4.17 18.98
C VAL A 66 1.80 -5.41 18.09
N ARG A 67 0.71 -6.18 18.04
CA ARG A 67 0.68 -7.47 17.32
C ARG A 67 -0.15 -7.43 16.05
N PHE A 68 -1.11 -6.51 15.99
CA PHE A 68 -2.13 -6.51 14.95
C PHE A 68 -1.89 -5.39 13.94
N VAL A 69 -2.02 -5.74 12.66
CA VAL A 69 -1.98 -4.81 11.54
C VAL A 69 -3.38 -4.60 11.01
N ASP A 70 -3.70 -3.36 10.65
CA ASP A 70 -4.99 -3.03 10.04
C ASP A 70 -4.93 -3.08 8.53
N ALA A 71 -3.79 -2.67 7.98
CA ALA A 71 -3.53 -2.67 6.54
C ALA A 71 -2.03 -2.79 6.24
N VAL A 72 -1.71 -3.19 5.01
CA VAL A 72 -0.35 -3.11 4.45
C VAL A 72 -0.39 -2.26 3.19
N VAL A 73 0.58 -1.35 3.06
CA VAL A 73 0.68 -0.45 1.90
C VAL A 73 1.87 -0.84 1.03
N LEU A 74 1.60 -1.07 -0.25
CA LEU A 74 2.60 -1.22 -1.30
C LEU A 74 2.45 -0.05 -2.25
N THR A 75 3.53 0.67 -2.56
CA THR A 75 3.41 1.91 -3.35
C THR A 75 4.63 2.22 -4.20
N GLY A 76 4.39 2.93 -5.31
CA GLY A 76 5.46 3.52 -6.13
C GLY A 76 6.05 4.78 -5.50
N GLY A 77 6.83 5.54 -6.26
CA GLY A 77 7.36 6.83 -5.85
C GLY A 77 8.60 6.78 -4.95
N SER A 78 9.22 5.61 -4.77
CA SER A 78 10.34 5.42 -3.84
C SER A 78 9.99 5.91 -2.43
N ALA A 79 10.97 6.35 -1.63
CA ALA A 79 10.77 6.78 -0.25
C ALA A 79 9.69 7.87 -0.09
N TYR A 80 9.47 8.71 -1.11
CA TYR A 80 8.40 9.71 -1.09
C TYR A 80 7.00 9.11 -1.05
N GLY A 81 6.83 7.93 -1.66
CA GLY A 81 5.56 7.22 -1.71
C GLY A 81 5.08 6.73 -0.34
N LEU A 82 5.96 6.66 0.67
CA LEU A 82 5.58 6.32 2.04
C LEU A 82 4.52 7.27 2.61
N ALA A 83 4.39 8.48 2.06
CA ALA A 83 3.29 9.40 2.38
C ALA A 83 1.90 8.82 2.11
N ALA A 84 1.76 7.81 1.25
CA ALA A 84 0.49 7.12 1.02
C ALA A 84 -0.03 6.43 2.29
N ALA A 85 0.85 5.97 3.18
CA ALA A 85 0.43 5.34 4.43
C ALA A 85 -0.40 6.28 5.31
N ASP A 86 -0.13 7.59 5.29
CA ASP A 86 -0.88 8.57 6.09
C ASP A 86 -2.36 8.61 5.71
N GLY A 87 -2.68 8.56 4.40
CA GLY A 87 -4.08 8.54 3.97
C GLY A 87 -4.79 7.22 4.28
N VAL A 88 -4.06 6.11 4.34
CA VAL A 88 -4.62 4.83 4.80
C VAL A 88 -4.92 4.89 6.29
N MET A 89 -4.05 5.51 7.10
CA MET A 89 -4.33 5.75 8.52
C MET A 89 -5.59 6.61 8.70
N THR A 90 -5.71 7.73 7.98
CA THR A 90 -6.92 8.58 8.03
C THR A 90 -8.18 7.78 7.69
N PHE A 91 -8.15 7.01 6.60
CA PHE A 91 -9.27 6.14 6.23
C PHE A 91 -9.63 5.16 7.36
N LEU A 92 -8.65 4.46 7.92
CA LEU A 92 -8.88 3.47 8.99
C LEU A 92 -9.41 4.10 10.28
N GLU A 93 -8.91 5.27 10.66
CA GLU A 93 -9.40 6.02 11.82
C GLU A 93 -10.88 6.38 11.64
N GLU A 94 -11.29 6.87 10.47
CA GLU A 94 -12.70 7.14 10.11
C GLU A 94 -13.57 5.88 10.17
N GLN A 95 -12.99 4.70 9.88
CA GLN A 95 -13.67 3.40 10.02
C GLN A 95 -13.60 2.84 11.45
N HIS A 96 -13.11 3.60 12.42
CA HIS A 96 -12.90 3.17 13.81
C HIS A 96 -12.02 1.91 13.93
N ARG A 97 -10.97 1.84 13.11
CA ARG A 97 -10.01 0.73 13.09
C ARG A 97 -8.64 1.19 13.53
N GLY A 98 -8.07 0.49 14.50
CA GLY A 98 -6.74 0.77 15.02
C GLY A 98 -6.51 0.21 16.42
N LEU A 99 -5.30 0.39 16.92
CA LEU A 99 -4.94 0.15 18.32
C LEU A 99 -5.66 1.16 19.21
N ALA A 100 -6.50 0.67 20.12
CA ALA A 100 -7.17 1.52 21.10
C ALA A 100 -6.21 1.97 22.21
N LEU A 101 -6.12 3.29 22.40
CA LEU A 101 -5.31 3.94 23.44
C LEU A 101 -6.17 4.93 24.23
N PRO A 102 -5.72 5.37 25.42
CA PRO A 102 -6.37 6.49 26.10
C PRO A 102 -6.41 7.73 25.18
N GLY A 103 -7.61 8.13 24.77
CA GLY A 103 -7.84 9.33 23.96
C GLY A 103 -8.05 9.11 22.46
N GLY A 104 -7.89 7.89 21.93
CA GLY A 104 -8.15 7.65 20.50
C GLY A 104 -7.72 6.29 19.98
N LEU A 105 -7.74 6.16 18.65
CA LEU A 105 -7.27 5.00 17.91
C LEU A 105 -5.98 5.36 17.16
N VAL A 106 -5.04 4.41 17.08
CA VAL A 106 -3.85 4.53 16.24
C VAL A 106 -3.84 3.36 15.26
N PRO A 107 -4.20 3.57 13.98
CA PRO A 107 -4.12 2.54 12.96
C PRO A 107 -2.69 2.04 12.76
N ILE A 108 -2.52 0.73 12.57
CA ILE A 108 -1.19 0.13 12.35
C ILE A 108 -1.04 -0.22 10.87
N VAL A 109 -0.18 0.54 10.16
CA VAL A 109 -0.11 0.56 8.69
C VAL A 109 1.35 0.47 8.21
N PRO A 110 1.98 -0.71 8.29
CA PRO A 110 3.28 -0.94 7.67
C PRO A 110 3.22 -0.69 6.16
N ALA A 111 4.28 -0.07 5.63
CA ALA A 111 4.39 0.24 4.21
C ALA A 111 5.76 -0.15 3.63
N ALA A 112 5.76 -0.48 2.35
CA ALA A 112 6.97 -0.70 1.56
C ALA A 112 6.82 -0.09 0.16
N VAL A 113 7.93 0.39 -0.39
CA VAL A 113 7.95 1.11 -1.67
C VAL A 113 8.79 0.42 -2.73
N ILE A 114 8.47 0.67 -3.99
CA ILE A 114 9.35 0.39 -5.13
C ILE A 114 9.89 1.68 -5.73
N PHE A 115 10.99 1.57 -6.48
CA PHE A 115 11.55 2.68 -7.25
C PHE A 115 11.03 2.63 -8.69
N ASP A 116 10.07 3.49 -9.02
CA ASP A 116 9.49 3.67 -10.36
C ASP A 116 9.54 5.12 -10.86
N LEU A 117 10.27 6.01 -10.15
CA LEU A 117 10.37 7.44 -10.46
C LEU A 117 10.73 7.76 -11.93
N PRO A 118 11.61 7.01 -12.63
CA PRO A 118 11.93 7.30 -14.03
C PRO A 118 10.88 6.81 -15.03
N VAL A 119 9.84 6.10 -14.61
CA VAL A 119 8.82 5.55 -15.52
C VAL A 119 7.87 6.64 -16.01
N GLY A 120 7.46 7.54 -15.11
CA GLY A 120 6.78 8.80 -15.44
C GLY A 120 7.65 10.01 -15.11
N ALA A 121 7.04 11.16 -14.89
CA ALA A 121 7.75 12.36 -14.40
C ALA A 121 8.15 12.19 -12.92
N TRP A 122 9.36 12.63 -12.58
CA TRP A 122 9.95 12.40 -11.25
C TRP A 122 9.12 12.96 -10.09
N GLN A 123 8.39 14.05 -10.31
CA GLN A 123 7.55 14.70 -9.31
C GLN A 123 6.15 14.08 -9.19
N HIS A 124 5.75 13.24 -10.15
CA HIS A 124 4.47 12.55 -10.17
C HIS A 124 4.59 11.24 -9.40
N ARG A 125 4.18 11.28 -8.13
CA ARG A 125 4.37 10.20 -7.17
C ARG A 125 3.16 10.06 -6.25
N PRO A 126 2.94 8.88 -5.64
CA PRO A 126 1.84 8.70 -4.70
C PRO A 126 1.93 9.64 -3.50
N THR A 127 0.76 10.09 -3.04
CA THR A 127 0.57 10.96 -1.87
C THR A 127 -0.39 10.30 -0.87
N ALA A 128 -0.68 10.95 0.26
CA ALA A 128 -1.72 10.48 1.19
C ALA A 128 -3.06 10.22 0.49
N GLU A 129 -3.46 11.06 -0.47
CA GLU A 129 -4.68 10.88 -1.26
C GLU A 129 -4.70 9.52 -2.00
N PHE A 130 -3.55 9.09 -2.54
CA PHE A 130 -3.44 7.79 -3.21
C PHE A 130 -3.70 6.63 -2.24
N GLY A 131 -3.17 6.73 -1.02
CA GLY A 131 -3.40 5.74 0.01
C GLY A 131 -4.85 5.69 0.46
N TYR A 132 -5.43 6.85 0.76
CA TYR A 132 -6.85 6.95 1.14
C TYR A 132 -7.75 6.34 0.07
N ALA A 133 -7.58 6.74 -1.19
CA ALA A 133 -8.37 6.24 -2.31
C ALA A 133 -8.19 4.73 -2.53
N ALA A 134 -6.97 4.20 -2.36
CA ALA A 134 -6.72 2.76 -2.47
C ALA A 134 -7.36 1.98 -1.32
N ALA A 135 -7.33 2.50 -0.08
CA ALA A 135 -8.00 1.89 1.06
C ALA A 135 -9.54 1.93 0.92
N ALA A 136 -10.09 3.05 0.47
CA ALA A 136 -11.52 3.17 0.15
C ALA A 136 -11.95 2.18 -0.95
N ALA A 137 -11.12 2.01 -2.00
CA ALA A 137 -11.37 1.01 -3.03
C ALA A 137 -11.33 -0.43 -2.50
N ALA A 138 -10.53 -0.71 -1.46
CA ALA A 138 -10.48 -2.02 -0.80
C ALA A 138 -11.71 -2.29 0.09
N ALA A 139 -12.49 -1.28 0.46
CA ALA A 139 -13.62 -1.41 1.37
C ALA A 139 -14.87 -2.07 0.76
N GLY A 140 -14.76 -2.62 -0.46
CA GLY A 140 -15.80 -3.41 -1.12
C GLY A 140 -16.13 -4.75 -0.43
N PRO A 141 -17.00 -5.57 -1.05
CA PRO A 141 -17.42 -6.86 -0.48
C PRO A 141 -16.27 -7.87 -0.39
N ASP A 142 -16.37 -8.80 0.55
CA ASP A 142 -15.43 -9.93 0.68
C ASP A 142 -15.43 -10.78 -0.59
N GLY A 143 -14.26 -11.33 -0.94
CA GLY A 143 -14.10 -12.17 -2.13
C GLY A 143 -14.16 -11.41 -3.45
N ALA A 144 -14.10 -10.07 -3.43
CA ALA A 144 -13.97 -9.28 -4.65
C ALA A 144 -12.74 -9.71 -5.46
N ALA A 145 -12.91 -9.74 -6.78
CA ALA A 145 -11.82 -10.03 -7.70
C ALA A 145 -10.71 -8.98 -7.56
N VAL A 146 -9.47 -9.43 -7.51
CA VAL A 146 -8.29 -8.54 -7.40
C VAL A 146 -7.75 -8.28 -8.81
N PRO A 147 -7.77 -7.02 -9.29
CA PRO A 147 -7.13 -6.66 -10.54
C PRO A 147 -5.61 -6.98 -10.50
N VAL A 148 -5.04 -7.38 -11.63
CA VAL A 148 -3.62 -7.72 -11.77
C VAL A 148 -2.99 -7.02 -12.97
N GLY A 149 -1.66 -6.90 -12.98
CA GLY A 149 -0.88 -6.21 -14.01
C GLY A 149 -0.55 -4.77 -13.64
N SER A 150 -0.72 -3.83 -14.58
CA SER A 150 -0.42 -2.41 -14.40
C SER A 150 -1.50 -1.68 -13.56
N VAL A 151 -1.64 -2.08 -12.30
CA VAL A 151 -2.61 -1.54 -11.34
C VAL A 151 -1.96 -1.25 -9.99
N GLY A 152 -2.43 -0.22 -9.29
CA GLY A 152 -1.89 0.24 -8.01
C GLY A 152 -0.38 0.46 -8.06
N ALA A 153 0.35 -0.12 -7.12
CA ALA A 153 1.82 -0.09 -7.09
C ALA A 153 2.48 -0.73 -8.33
N GLY A 154 1.76 -1.58 -9.06
CA GLY A 154 2.24 -2.27 -10.25
C GLY A 154 2.32 -1.38 -11.50
N VAL A 155 1.75 -0.17 -11.50
CA VAL A 155 1.72 0.69 -12.69
C VAL A 155 3.13 0.99 -13.21
N GLY A 156 4.02 1.46 -12.33
CA GLY A 156 5.41 1.76 -12.65
C GLY A 156 6.37 0.58 -12.50
N ALA A 157 5.88 -0.59 -12.08
CA ALA A 157 6.74 -1.73 -11.75
C ALA A 157 7.44 -2.32 -12.98
N ARG A 158 8.72 -2.67 -12.81
CA ARG A 158 9.57 -3.36 -13.79
C ARG A 158 10.24 -4.57 -13.16
N ALA A 159 10.35 -5.65 -13.93
CA ALA A 159 11.10 -6.86 -13.59
C ALA A 159 12.25 -7.02 -14.58
N GLY A 160 13.43 -6.52 -14.21
CA GLY A 160 14.53 -6.35 -15.16
C GLY A 160 14.14 -5.39 -16.29
N ALA A 161 14.28 -5.84 -17.54
CA ALA A 161 13.90 -5.04 -18.73
C ALA A 161 12.40 -5.16 -19.10
N LEU A 162 11.64 -6.00 -18.41
CA LEU A 162 10.24 -6.28 -18.73
C LEU A 162 9.28 -5.46 -17.86
N LYS A 163 8.09 -5.19 -18.39
CA LYS A 163 6.98 -4.70 -17.59
C LYS A 163 6.62 -5.77 -16.56
N GLY A 164 6.58 -5.37 -15.28
CA GLY A 164 6.15 -6.22 -14.17
C GLY A 164 4.64 -6.35 -14.07
#